data_AF-A0A4Z2GMY8-F1
#
_entry.id   AF-A0A4Z2GMY8-F1
#
_cell.length_a   1.000
_cell.length_b   1.000
_cell.length_c   1.000
_cell.angle_alpha   90.00
_cell.angle_beta   90.00
_cell.angle_gamma   90.00
#
_symmetry.space_group_name_H-M   'P 1'
#
loop_
_entity.id
_entity.type
_entity.pdbx_description
1 polymer ?
#
loop_
_entity_poly.entity_id
_entity_poly.type
_entity_poly.pdbx_seq_one_letter_code
_entity_poly.pdbx_strand_id
1 'polypeptide(L)'
;MAALIERNLDGLRQRSVYAMARQDASRQDDPTFQVCKRGDLLLVEKDKTGSPGKDWMNVTNQRTSASGAVHKDTVQFLPTLEKPTDVMMELLSPGQRKPSTTQNAMHRNETVAPTSLKEFAFENFR
;
A
#
# COMPACT_ATOMS: atom_id res chain seq x y z
N MET A 1 27.77 -4.88 5.39
CA MET A 1 26.86 -4.31 4.37
C MET A 1 25.47 -4.01 4.95
N ALA A 2 24.82 -4.94 5.65
CA ALA A 2 23.48 -4.73 6.23
C ALA A 2 23.35 -3.47 7.11
N ALA A 3 24.30 -3.24 8.04
CA ALA A 3 24.26 -2.08 8.95
C ALA A 3 24.30 -0.71 8.23
N LEU A 4 24.95 -0.63 7.06
CA LEU A 4 25.00 0.62 6.29
C LEU A 4 23.65 0.90 5.62
N ILE A 5 23.00 -0.15 5.10
CA ILE A 5 21.67 -0.07 4.49
C ILE A 5 20.65 0.38 5.55
N GLU A 6 20.68 -0.24 6.73
CA GLU A 6 19.78 0.09 7.83
C GLU A 6 19.92 1.56 8.26
N ARG A 7 21.16 2.03 8.47
CA ARG A 7 21.44 3.44 8.81
C ARG A 7 20.91 4.41 7.74
N ASN A 8 21.04 4.05 6.47
CA ASN A 8 20.54 4.87 5.37
C ASN A 8 19.00 4.90 5.34
N LEU A 9 18.35 3.75 5.52
CA LEU A 9 16.88 3.65 5.57
C LEU A 9 16.31 4.45 6.73
N ASP A 10 16.92 4.39 7.92
CA ASP A 10 16.47 5.17 9.06
C ASP A 10 16.66 6.67 8.84
N GLY A 11 17.79 7.08 8.26
CA GLY A 11 17.99 8.48 7.86
C GLY A 11 16.95 8.96 6.84
N LEU A 12 16.56 8.11 5.88
CA LEU A 12 15.51 8.42 4.91
C LEU A 12 14.15 8.55 5.58
N ARG A 13 13.78 7.62 6.47
CA ARG A 13 12.51 7.67 7.22
C ARG A 13 12.39 8.94 8.06
N GLN A 14 13.47 9.36 8.73
CA GLN A 14 13.51 10.58 9.53
C GLN A 14 13.31 11.87 8.71
N ARG A 15 13.67 11.84 7.43
CA ARG A 15 13.57 13.00 6.52
C ARG A 15 12.37 12.91 5.59
N SER A 16 11.70 11.77 5.53
CA SER A 16 10.56 11.57 4.64
C SER A 16 9.34 12.35 5.11
N VAL A 17 8.62 12.90 4.15
CA VAL A 17 7.29 13.49 4.33
C VAL A 17 6.18 12.51 3.93
N TYR A 18 6.55 11.34 3.42
CA TYR A 18 5.61 10.34 2.92
C TYR A 18 5.47 9.24 3.96
N ALA A 19 4.25 9.03 4.43
CA ALA A 19 3.90 7.97 5.36
C ALA A 19 2.80 7.10 4.76
N MET A 20 2.75 5.85 5.18
CA MET A 20 1.70 4.89 4.82
C MET A 20 0.89 4.55 6.06
N ALA A 21 -0.44 4.50 5.91
CA ALA A 21 -1.32 4.01 6.96
C ALA A 21 -1.13 2.49 7.17
N ARG A 22 -0.79 2.08 8.39
CA ARG A 22 -0.60 0.65 8.74
C ARG A 22 -1.92 -0.06 9.03
N GLN A 23 -2.92 0.70 9.47
CA GLN A 23 -4.23 0.20 9.90
C GLN A 23 -5.34 1.07 9.30
N ASP A 24 -6.56 0.54 9.28
CA ASP A 24 -7.74 1.31 8.95
C ASP A 24 -8.08 2.22 10.15
N ALA A 25 -8.12 3.53 9.92
CA ALA A 25 -8.66 4.50 10.86
C ALA A 25 -10.05 4.91 10.37
N SER A 26 -11.09 4.48 11.09
CA SER A 26 -12.41 5.08 10.96
C SER A 26 -12.42 6.44 11.67
N ARG A 27 -13.42 7.30 11.38
CA ARG A 27 -13.67 8.45 12.26
C ARG A 27 -13.90 7.88 13.65
N GLN A 28 -12.94 8.04 14.55
CA GLN A 28 -13.25 8.02 15.97
C GLN A 28 -14.12 9.25 16.26
N ASP A 29 -14.83 9.26 17.38
CA ASP A 29 -15.79 10.30 17.77
C ASP A 29 -15.23 11.75 17.73
N ASP A 30 -13.92 11.92 17.59
CA ASP A 30 -13.25 13.19 17.38
C ASP A 30 -13.13 13.57 15.87
N PRO A 31 -13.76 14.68 15.44
CA PRO A 31 -13.72 15.15 14.05
C PRO A 31 -12.33 15.64 13.60
N THR A 32 -11.36 15.70 14.51
CA THR A 32 -9.98 16.13 14.21
C THR A 32 -9.14 15.02 13.56
N PHE A 33 -9.52 13.75 13.69
CA PHE A 33 -8.77 12.64 13.12
C PHE A 33 -9.20 12.30 11.69
N GLN A 34 -8.20 12.03 10.84
CA GLN A 34 -8.39 11.70 9.43
C GLN A 34 -8.81 10.23 9.26
N VAL A 35 -9.83 10.00 8.43
CA VAL A 35 -10.16 8.65 7.96
C VAL A 35 -9.10 8.22 6.95
N CYS A 36 -8.39 7.15 7.24
CA CYS A 36 -7.45 6.51 6.32
C CYS A 36 -7.68 5.00 6.29
N LYS A 37 -7.45 4.41 5.14
CA LYS A 37 -7.44 2.94 4.98
C LYS A 37 -6.00 2.46 5.02
N ARG A 38 -5.80 1.23 5.47
CA ARG A 38 -4.52 0.55 5.41
C ARG A 38 -3.99 0.58 3.97
N GLY A 39 -2.75 1.04 3.81
CA GLY A 39 -2.10 1.21 2.52
C GLY A 39 -2.31 2.59 1.88
N ASP A 40 -3.10 3.49 2.49
CA ASP A 40 -3.22 4.86 2.00
C ASP A 40 -1.90 5.62 2.15
N LEU A 41 -1.55 6.40 1.13
CA LEU A 41 -0.45 7.35 1.16
C LEU A 41 -0.88 8.62 1.88
N LEU A 42 -0.14 8.96 2.93
CA LEU A 42 -0.33 10.13 3.77
C LEU A 42 0.87 11.07 3.58
N LEU A 43 0.58 12.34 3.28
CA LEU A 43 1.59 13.39 3.24
C LEU A 43 1.63 14.08 4.61
N VAL A 44 2.75 14.00 5.29
CA VAL A 44 2.93 14.61 6.62
C VAL A 44 3.24 16.09 6.46
N GLU A 45 2.38 16.92 7.03
CA GLU A 45 2.62 18.36 7.13
C GLU A 45 3.59 18.59 8.29
N LYS A 46 4.86 18.83 7.96
CA LYS A 46 5.87 19.16 8.95
C LYS A 46 5.62 20.59 9.44
N ASP A 47 4.77 20.71 10.45
CA ASP A 47 4.63 21.96 11.19
C ASP A 47 6.03 22.40 11.63
N LYS A 48 6.45 23.60 11.20
CA LYS A 48 7.78 24.17 11.47
C LYS A 48 8.08 24.27 12.98
N THR A 49 7.06 24.16 13.80
CA THR A 49 7.07 24.04 15.26
C THR A 49 6.77 22.59 15.65
N GLY A 50 7.70 21.69 15.33
CA GLY A 50 7.65 20.32 15.84
C GLY A 50 7.57 20.38 17.36
N SER A 51 6.41 20.04 17.93
CA SER A 51 6.24 19.90 19.37
C SER A 51 6.70 18.50 19.72
N PRO A 52 7.94 18.33 20.25
CA PRO A 52 8.39 17.03 20.73
C PRO A 52 7.46 16.64 21.89
N GLY A 53 6.58 15.67 21.66
CA GLY A 53 5.61 15.21 22.67
C GLY A 53 4.17 15.09 22.16
N LYS A 54 3.84 15.61 20.98
CA LYS A 54 2.51 15.39 20.37
C LYS A 54 2.47 14.01 19.71
N ASP A 55 1.60 13.12 20.18
CA ASP A 55 1.43 11.74 19.70
C ASP A 55 0.73 11.62 18.33
N TRP A 56 0.28 12.75 17.81
CA TRP A 56 -0.49 12.88 16.59
C TRP A 56 0.16 13.93 15.69
N MET A 57 0.04 13.72 14.38
CA MET A 57 0.60 14.58 13.34
C MET A 57 -0.47 14.95 12.33
N ASN A 58 -0.36 16.15 11.76
CA ASN A 58 -1.23 16.57 10.66
C ASN A 58 -0.78 15.91 9.36
N VAL A 59 -1.72 15.30 8.67
CA VAL A 59 -1.49 14.59 7.40
C VAL A 59 -2.58 14.90 6.40
N THR A 60 -2.18 14.87 5.13
CA THR A 60 -3.10 14.93 4.00
C THR A 60 -3.13 13.59 3.30
N ASN A 61 -4.29 12.93 3.30
CA ASN A 61 -4.48 11.65 2.62
C ASN A 61 -4.55 11.90 1.11
N GLN A 62 -3.63 11.31 0.34
CA GLN A 62 -3.56 11.49 -1.11
C GLN A 62 -4.72 10.82 -1.86
N ARG A 63 -5.36 9.79 -1.27
CA ARG A 63 -6.50 9.10 -1.89
C ARG A 63 -7.79 9.93 -1.82
N THR A 64 -8.01 10.61 -0.70
CA THR A 64 -9.25 11.39 -0.45
C THR A 64 -9.04 12.89 -0.54
N SER A 65 -7.79 13.35 -0.72
CA SER A 65 -7.38 14.76 -0.67
C SER A 65 -7.84 15.49 0.59
N ALA A 66 -8.02 14.74 1.69
CA ALA A 66 -8.53 15.26 2.94
C ALA A 66 -7.39 15.37 3.96
N SER A 67 -7.35 16.50 4.67
CA SER A 67 -6.38 16.79 5.70
C SER A 67 -7.00 16.57 7.08
N GLY A 68 -6.21 16.01 7.99
CA GLY A 68 -6.59 15.81 9.38
C GLY A 68 -5.43 15.23 10.18
N ALA A 69 -5.67 14.89 11.44
CA ALA A 69 -4.62 14.36 12.28
C ALA A 69 -4.61 12.82 12.28
N VAL A 70 -3.43 12.23 12.48
CA VAL A 70 -3.26 10.78 12.64
C VAL A 70 -2.25 10.50 13.76
N HIS A 71 -2.46 9.41 14.50
CA HIS A 71 -1.49 8.94 15.49
C HIS A 71 -0.19 8.47 14.80
N LYS A 72 0.94 8.69 15.47
CA LYS A 72 2.25 8.26 14.98
C LYS A 72 2.35 6.74 14.87
N ASP A 73 1.72 6.02 15.79
CA ASP A 73 1.78 4.56 15.88
C ASP A 73 0.99 3.84 14.79
N THR A 74 -0.02 4.51 14.20
CA THR A 74 -0.85 3.94 13.14
C THR A 74 -0.28 4.16 11.74
N VAL A 75 0.84 4.88 11.62
CA VAL A 75 1.50 5.20 10.35
C VAL A 75 2.95 4.71 10.31
N GLN A 76 3.46 4.51 9.10
CA GLN A 76 4.85 4.15 8.86
C GLN A 76 5.46 5.09 7.84
N PHE A 77 6.54 5.78 8.22
CA PHE A 77 7.31 6.59 7.27
C PHE A 77 7.98 5.71 6.22
N LEU A 78 7.82 6.10 4.97
CA LEU A 78 8.46 5.44 3.83
C LEU A 78 9.91 5.93 3.73
N PRO A 79 10.88 5.05 3.45
CA PRO A 79 12.28 5.45 3.28
C PRO A 79 12.48 6.09 1.88
N THR A 80 11.68 7.10 1.53
CA THR A 80 11.74 7.81 0.24
C THR A 80 11.76 9.32 0.48
N LEU A 81 12.49 10.05 -0.37
CA LEU A 81 12.45 11.51 -0.41
C LEU A 81 11.52 12.04 -1.51
N GLU A 82 11.20 11.19 -2.49
CA GLU A 82 10.30 11.49 -3.58
C GLU A 82 8.96 10.80 -3.38
N LYS A 83 7.94 11.31 -4.08
CA LYS A 83 6.60 10.73 -4.06
C LYS A 83 6.66 9.28 -4.55
N PRO A 84 6.23 8.29 -3.74
CA PRO A 84 6.21 6.90 -4.17
C PRO A 84 5.21 6.71 -5.31
N THR A 85 5.57 5.85 -6.27
CA THR A 85 4.71 5.46 -7.39
C THR A 85 3.58 4.54 -6.91
N ASP A 86 2.46 4.52 -7.63
CA ASP A 86 1.32 3.63 -7.32
C ASP A 86 1.73 2.15 -7.26
N VAL A 87 2.60 1.70 -8.18
CA VAL A 87 3.14 0.33 -8.18
C VAL A 87 3.90 0.02 -6.88
N MET A 88 4.65 0.98 -6.35
CA MET A 88 5.36 0.83 -5.08
C MET A 88 4.40 0.75 -3.91
N MET A 89 3.33 1.55 -3.91
CA MET A 89 2.28 1.51 -2.89
C MET A 89 1.54 0.16 -2.88
N GLU A 90 1.28 -0.43 -4.05
CA GLU A 90 0.68 -1.76 -4.18
C GLU A 90 1.58 -2.87 -3.62
N LEU A 91 2.89 -2.81 -3.90
CA LEU A 91 3.87 -3.78 -3.37
C LEU A 91 3.98 -3.71 -1.85
N LEU A 92 3.89 -2.51 -1.28
CA LEU A 92 3.94 -2.27 0.16
C LEU A 92 2.62 -2.63 0.87
N SER A 93 1.53 -2.80 0.12
CA SER A 93 0.19 -3.12 0.62
C SER A 93 -0.30 -4.47 0.09
N PRO A 94 0.29 -5.61 0.53
CA PRO A 94 0.09 -6.93 -0.10
C PRO A 94 -1.34 -7.49 -0.02
N GLY A 95 -2.24 -6.85 0.74
CA GLY A 95 -3.66 -7.19 0.85
C GLY A 95 -4.58 -6.50 -0.18
N GLN A 96 -4.07 -5.53 -0.95
CA GLN A 96 -4.80 -4.87 -2.04
C GLN A 96 -4.38 -5.39 -3.42
N ARG A 97 -3.87 -6.62 -3.49
CA ARG A 97 -3.78 -7.34 -4.76
C ARG A 97 -5.18 -7.47 -5.33
N LYS A 98 -5.59 -6.51 -6.17
CA LYS A 98 -6.45 -6.83 -7.30
C LYS A 98 -5.81 -8.07 -7.92
N PRO A 99 -6.58 -9.13 -8.24
CA PRO A 99 -6.00 -10.22 -9.01
C PRO A 99 -5.39 -9.56 -10.23
N SER A 100 -4.07 -9.55 -10.29
CA SER A 100 -3.35 -9.17 -11.48
C SER A 100 -3.94 -10.06 -12.54
N THR A 101 -4.79 -9.48 -13.41
CA THR A 101 -5.13 -10.13 -14.67
C THR A 101 -3.78 -10.39 -15.29
N THR A 102 -3.35 -11.63 -15.19
CA THR A 102 -2.25 -12.20 -15.93
C THR A 102 -2.55 -11.87 -17.37
N GLN A 103 -1.94 -10.81 -17.89
CA GLN A 103 -1.75 -10.61 -19.32
C GLN A 103 -0.75 -11.67 -19.78
N ASN A 104 -1.20 -12.92 -19.72
CA ASN A 104 -0.59 -14.12 -20.27
C ASN A 104 -1.73 -15.09 -20.69
N ALA A 105 -2.87 -14.54 -21.12
CA ALA A 105 -3.81 -15.29 -21.96
C ALA A 105 -3.35 -15.17 -23.41
N MET A 106 -2.14 -15.66 -23.66
CA MET A 106 -1.75 -16.08 -24.99
C MET A 106 -2.62 -17.30 -25.30
N HIS A 107 -3.33 -17.24 -26.43
CA HIS A 107 -4.29 -18.23 -26.92
C HIS A 107 -5.62 -18.34 -26.16
N ARG A 108 -6.59 -17.57 -26.66
CA ARG A 108 -7.99 -17.98 -26.73
C ARG A 108 -8.08 -19.29 -27.54
N ASN A 109 -7.87 -20.42 -26.88
CA ASN A 109 -8.41 -21.68 -27.38
C ASN A 109 -9.82 -21.80 -26.85
N GLU A 110 -10.73 -22.00 -27.79
CA GLU A 110 -12.17 -22.05 -27.63
C GLU A 110 -12.57 -22.91 -26.42
N THR A 111 -13.46 -22.36 -25.61
CA THR A 111 -14.13 -23.05 -24.51
C THR A 111 -15.03 -24.14 -25.10
N VAL A 112 -14.46 -25.28 -25.47
CA VAL A 112 -15.23 -26.49 -25.76
C VAL A 112 -15.47 -27.18 -24.42
N ALA A 113 -16.74 -27.50 -24.14
CA ALA A 113 -17.23 -28.10 -22.90
C ALA A 113 -16.35 -29.28 -22.43
N PRO A 114 -16.28 -29.56 -21.11
CA PRO A 114 -15.43 -30.63 -20.60
C PRO A 114 -15.90 -31.99 -21.14
N THR A 115 -15.28 -32.47 -22.21
CA THR A 115 -15.30 -33.89 -22.55
C THR A 115 -14.65 -34.63 -21.39
N SER A 116 -15.30 -35.70 -20.94
CA SER A 116 -14.77 -36.51 -19.85
C SER A 116 -13.36 -36.98 -20.21
N LEU A 117 -12.43 -36.97 -19.25
CA LEU A 117 -11.04 -37.43 -19.45
C LEU A 117 -10.99 -38.83 -20.11
N LYS A 118 -12.01 -39.66 -19.85
CA LYS A 118 -12.20 -40.98 -20.46
C LYS A 118 -12.40 -40.93 -21.98
N GLU A 119 -13.20 -39.99 -22.48
CA GLU A 119 -13.46 -39.86 -23.92
C GLU A 119 -12.24 -39.33 -24.66
N PHE A 120 -11.56 -38.32 -24.10
CA PHE A 120 -10.34 -37.76 -24.69
C PHE A 120 -9.23 -38.82 -24.82
N ALA A 121 -9.05 -39.65 -23.79
CA ALA A 121 -8.04 -40.70 -23.79
C ALA A 121 -8.31 -41.75 -24.89
N PHE A 122 -9.57 -42.10 -25.12
CA PHE A 122 -9.96 -43.09 -26.11
C PHE A 122 -9.73 -42.62 -27.56
N GLU A 123 -9.91 -41.33 -27.84
CA GLU A 123 -9.67 -40.77 -29.17
C GLU A 123 -8.19 -40.58 -29.50
N ASN A 124 -7.36 -40.23 -28.51
CA ASN A 124 -5.99 -39.75 -28.77
C ASN A 124 -4.89 -40.80 -28.57
N PHE A 125 -5.15 -41.87 -27.81
CA PHE A 125 -4.11 -42.83 -27.42
C PHE A 125 -4.45 -44.27 -27.82
N ARG A 126 -4.86 -44.49 -29.07
CA ARG A 126 -5.02 -45.84 -29.63
C ARG A 126 -3.71 -46.63 -29.61
#